data_AF-A0A1F3XAV3-F1
#
_entry.id   AF-A0A1F3XAV3-F1
#
_cell.length_a   1.000
_cell.length_b   1.000
_cell.length_c   1.000
_cell.angle_alpha   90.00
_cell.angle_beta   90.00
_cell.angle_gamma   90.00
#
_symmetry.space_group_name_H-M   'P 1'
#
loop_
_entity.id
_entity.type
_entity.pdbx_description
1 polymer ?
#
loop_
_entity_poly.entity_id
_entity_poly.type
_entity_poly.pdbx_seq_one_letter_code
_entity_poly.pdbx_strand_id
1 'polypeptide(L)'
;MQRNHGQTTLEFITSVFVVSFVLALVASVLYSQWYRFACAYLVFEQTHDRLIGVKSNIPRLIGLARNNLISVEETKTSVKGHGRCRTASENVELLKLESFR
;
A
#
# COMPACT_ATOMS: atom_id res chain seq x y z
N MET A 1 -40.13 -4.48 -37.37
CA MET A 1 -39.74 -4.05 -36.01
C MET A 1 -38.58 -4.85 -35.39
N GLN A 2 -37.88 -5.73 -36.13
CA GLN A 2 -36.87 -6.65 -35.56
C GLN A 2 -35.42 -6.15 -35.61
N ARG A 3 -35.11 -5.16 -36.48
CA ARG A 3 -33.76 -4.56 -36.59
C ARG A 3 -33.33 -3.77 -35.34
N ASN A 4 -34.29 -3.14 -34.65
CA ASN A 4 -33.99 -2.24 -33.54
C ASN A 4 -33.47 -3.00 -32.31
N HIS A 5 -33.94 -4.23 -32.07
CA HIS A 5 -33.51 -5.01 -30.91
C HIS A 5 -32.04 -5.46 -31.01
N GLY A 6 -31.57 -5.88 -32.19
CA GLY A 6 -30.17 -6.27 -32.37
C GLY A 6 -29.20 -5.12 -32.16
N GLN A 7 -29.57 -3.92 -32.62
CA GLN A 7 -28.76 -2.72 -32.43
C GLN A 7 -28.71 -2.29 -30.95
N THR A 8 -29.86 -2.26 -30.27
CA THR A 8 -29.91 -1.90 -28.84
C THR A 8 -29.14 -2.90 -27.96
N THR A 9 -29.21 -4.19 -28.27
CA THR A 9 -28.42 -5.19 -27.52
C THR A 9 -26.92 -5.00 -27.73
N LEU A 10 -26.47 -4.68 -28.94
CA LEU A 10 -25.05 -4.41 -29.22
C LEU A 10 -24.57 -3.15 -28.49
N GLU A 11 -25.37 -2.08 -28.49
CA GLU A 11 -25.09 -0.84 -27.77
C GLU A 11 -25.01 -1.05 -26.25
N PHE A 12 -25.90 -1.88 -25.69
CA PHE A 12 -25.86 -2.23 -24.27
C PHE A 12 -24.60 -3.02 -23.93
N ILE A 13 -24.27 -4.05 -24.72
CA ILE A 13 -23.09 -4.89 -24.50
C ILE A 13 -21.81 -4.05 -24.57
N THR A 14 -21.68 -3.20 -25.60
CA THR A 14 -20.51 -2.33 -25.75
C THR A 14 -20.38 -1.34 -24.59
N SER A 15 -21.48 -0.73 -24.15
CA SER A 15 -21.50 0.15 -22.97
C SER A 15 -21.03 -0.59 -21.70
N VAL A 16 -21.54 -1.79 -21.44
CA VAL A 16 -21.15 -2.61 -20.28
C VAL A 16 -19.66 -2.97 -20.32
N PHE A 17 -19.13 -3.32 -21.50
CA PHE A 17 -17.71 -3.63 -21.66
C PHE A 17 -16.83 -2.41 -21.39
N VAL A 18 -17.20 -1.24 -21.92
CA VAL A 18 -16.47 0.01 -21.69
C VAL A 18 -16.48 0.37 -20.21
N VAL A 19 -17.63 0.33 -19.54
CA VAL A 19 -17.74 0.63 -18.12
C VAL A 19 -16.91 -0.35 -17.28
N SER A 20 -17.01 -1.65 -17.56
CA SER A 20 -16.26 -2.68 -16.84
C SER A 20 -14.74 -2.50 -17.02
N PHE A 21 -14.30 -2.14 -18.21
CA PHE A 21 -12.90 -1.86 -18.50
C PHE A 21 -12.39 -0.65 -17.70
N VAL A 22 -13.16 0.45 -17.65
CA VAL A 22 -12.82 1.63 -16.86
C VAL A 22 -12.72 1.28 -15.37
N LEU A 23 -13.68 0.52 -14.84
CA LEU A 23 -13.66 0.08 -13.44
C LEU A 23 -12.44 -0.80 -13.14
N ALA A 24 -12.06 -1.70 -14.05
CA ALA A 24 -10.87 -2.52 -13.89
C ALA A 24 -9.58 -1.68 -13.85
N LEU A 25 -9.48 -0.65 -14.70
CA LEU A 25 -8.34 0.27 -14.68
C LEU A 25 -8.27 1.05 -13.36
N VAL A 26 -9.39 1.59 -12.89
CA VAL A 26 -9.45 2.32 -11.61
C VAL A 26 -9.07 1.39 -10.45
N ALA A 27 -9.63 0.18 -10.42
CA ALA A 27 -9.30 -0.81 -9.39
C ALA A 27 -7.80 -1.15 -9.40
N SER A 28 -7.19 -1.29 -10.59
CA SER A 28 -5.75 -1.53 -10.72
C SER A 28 -4.90 -0.39 -10.14
N VAL A 29 -5.27 0.86 -10.41
CA VAL A 29 -4.57 2.03 -9.85
C VAL A 29 -4.72 2.09 -8.34
N LEU A 30 -5.95 1.93 -7.82
CA LEU A 30 -6.21 1.92 -6.38
C LEU A 30 -5.44 0.80 -5.68
N TYR A 31 -5.42 -0.39 -6.29
CA TYR A 31 -4.64 -1.51 -5.80
C TYR A 31 -3.16 -1.14 -5.71
N SER A 32 -2.58 -0.55 -6.76
CA SER A 32 -1.18 -0.11 -6.73
C SER A 32 -0.88 0.92 -5.64
N GLN A 33 -1.81 1.86 -5.37
CA GLN A 33 -1.63 2.86 -4.31
C GLN A 33 -1.78 2.24 -2.92
N TRP A 34 -2.69 1.28 -2.76
CA TRP A 34 -2.88 0.56 -1.50
C TRP A 34 -1.61 -0.16 -1.05
N TYR A 35 -0.86 -0.79 -1.97
CA TYR A 35 0.42 -1.41 -1.64
C TYR A 35 1.47 -0.42 -1.14
N ARG A 36 1.51 0.79 -1.70
CA ARG A 36 2.43 1.85 -1.25
C ARG A 36 2.06 2.29 0.16
N PHE A 37 0.78 2.56 0.40
CA PHE A 37 0.27 2.94 1.71
C PHE A 37 0.55 1.86 2.76
N ALA A 38 0.25 0.60 2.44
CA ALA A 38 0.50 -0.51 3.35
C ALA A 38 2.00 -0.71 3.63
N CYS A 39 2.88 -0.44 2.65
CA CYS A 39 4.32 -0.44 2.87
C CYS A 39 4.76 0.66 3.85
N ALA A 40 4.34 1.90 3.60
CA ALA A 40 4.66 3.03 4.47
C ALA A 40 4.16 2.80 5.91
N TYR A 41 2.95 2.25 6.05
CA TYR A 41 2.39 1.88 7.34
C TYR A 41 3.24 0.83 8.07
N LEU A 42 3.66 -0.23 7.37
CA LEU A 42 4.50 -1.28 7.97
C LEU A 42 5.87 -0.76 8.42
N VAL A 43 6.50 0.09 7.61
CA VAL A 43 7.80 0.70 7.97
C VAL A 43 7.64 1.61 9.17
N PHE A 44 6.59 2.43 9.17
CA PHE A 44 6.27 3.31 10.29
C PHE A 44 6.04 2.50 11.57
N GLU A 45 5.19 1.47 11.56
CA GLU A 45 4.94 0.67 12.76
C GLU A 45 6.20 -0.03 13.28
N GLN A 46 7.01 -0.64 12.41
CA GLN A 46 8.25 -1.29 12.86
C GLN A 46 9.25 -0.29 13.47
N THR A 47 9.31 0.92 12.92
CA THR A 47 10.17 1.99 13.45
C THR A 47 9.64 2.49 14.80
N HIS A 48 8.32 2.63 14.91
CA HIS A 48 7.62 3.08 16.11
C HIS A 48 7.66 2.05 17.25
N ASP A 49 7.48 0.77 16.95
CA ASP A 49 7.63 -0.33 17.90
C ASP A 49 9.03 -0.37 18.48
N ARG A 50 10.04 -0.13 17.62
CA ARG A 50 11.43 -0.05 18.06
C ARG A 50 11.68 1.17 18.95
N LEU A 51 11.01 2.28 18.68
CA LEU A 51 11.09 3.50 19.49
C LEU A 51 10.45 3.32 20.88
N ILE A 52 9.32 2.61 20.98
CA ILE A 52 8.57 2.43 22.23
C ILE A 52 9.01 1.17 23.00
N GLY A 53 9.79 0.28 22.38
CA GLY A 53 10.25 -0.95 23.01
C GLY A 53 9.15 -2.01 23.17
N VAL A 54 8.02 -1.84 22.47
CA VAL A 54 6.91 -2.80 22.48
C VAL A 54 7.10 -3.76 21.31
N LYS A 55 7.20 -5.06 21.62
CA LYS A 55 7.27 -6.11 20.60
C LYS A 55 5.87 -6.35 20.02
N SER A 56 5.50 -5.59 18.99
CA SER A 56 4.22 -5.78 18.33
C SER A 56 4.19 -7.11 17.55
N ASN A 57 3.17 -7.93 17.81
CA ASN A 57 2.81 -9.08 16.99
C ASN A 57 1.93 -8.61 15.83
N ILE A 58 2.45 -7.71 14.99
CA ILE A 58 1.69 -7.23 13.83
C ILE A 58 1.41 -8.46 12.96
N PRO A 59 0.14 -8.78 12.67
CA PRO A 59 -0.17 -9.81 11.71
C PRO A 59 0.44 -9.34 10.40
N ARG A 60 1.47 -10.05 9.91
CA ARG A 60 2.09 -9.83 8.60
C ARG A 60 0.96 -9.59 7.61
N LEU A 61 0.75 -8.34 7.18
CA LEU A 61 -0.33 -8.01 6.26
C LEU A 61 -0.24 -8.99 5.10
N ILE A 62 -1.27 -9.83 4.98
CA ILE A 62 -1.30 -11.03 4.16
C ILE A 62 -1.00 -10.61 2.71
N GLY A 63 0.24 -10.88 2.25
CA GLY A 63 0.69 -10.57 0.89
C GLY A 63 1.92 -9.66 0.77
N LEU A 64 2.28 -8.86 1.80
CA LEU A 64 3.44 -7.96 1.74
C LEU A 64 4.75 -8.62 2.20
N ALA A 65 4.69 -9.61 3.08
CA ALA A 65 5.88 -10.16 3.75
C ALA A 65 6.85 -10.97 2.88
N ARG A 66 6.51 -11.33 1.64
CA ARG A 66 7.30 -12.32 0.88
C ARG A 66 8.62 -11.78 0.34
N ASN A 67 8.78 -10.45 0.16
CA ASN A 67 10.00 -9.82 -0.37
C ASN A 67 10.33 -8.45 0.27
N ASN A 68 9.75 -8.13 1.43
CA ASN A 68 9.98 -6.83 2.06
C ASN A 68 11.24 -6.89 2.94
N LEU A 69 12.30 -6.19 2.54
CA LEU A 69 13.41 -5.90 3.46
C LEU A 69 13.04 -4.64 4.22
N ILE A 70 12.83 -4.78 5.53
CA ILE A 70 12.71 -3.65 6.44
C ILE A 70 13.93 -3.70 7.36
N SER A 71 14.71 -2.61 7.35
CA SER A 71 15.86 -2.40 8.21
C SER A 71 15.55 -1.23 9.12
N VAL A 72 15.79 -1.39 10.41
CA VAL A 72 15.62 -0.33 11.39
C VAL A 72 16.98 -0.04 11.98
N GLU A 73 17.47 1.18 11.79
CA GLU A 73 18.71 1.68 12.34
C GLU A 73 18.40 2.63 13.50
N GLU A 74 19.04 2.39 14.63
CA GLU A 74 18.79 3.15 15.86
C GLU A 74 20.03 3.99 16.19
N THR A 75 19.82 5.30 16.33
CA THR A 75 20.84 6.24 16.80
C THR A 75 20.50 6.75 18.20
N LYS A 76 21.42 7.52 18.80
CA LYS A 76 21.21 8.11 20.13
C LYS A 76 20.03 9.09 20.17
N THR A 77 19.72 9.75 19.07
CA THR A 77 18.71 10.83 19.00
C THR A 77 17.52 10.49 18.10
N SER A 78 17.62 9.47 17.24
CA SER A 78 16.56 9.10 16.30
C SER A 78 16.52 7.60 16.03
N VAL A 79 15.36 7.11 15.59
CA VAL A 79 15.18 5.77 15.03
C VAL A 79 14.78 5.94 13.57
N LYS A 80 15.54 5.30 12.67
CA LYS A 80 15.32 5.35 11.22
C LYS A 80 14.85 3.98 10.75
N GLY A 81 13.72 3.94 10.05
CA GLY A 81 13.23 2.75 9.35
C GLY A 81 13.39 2.93 7.86
N HIS A 82 14.04 1.96 7.22
CA HIS A 82 14.07 1.81 5.78
C HIS A 82 13.30 0.56 5.38
N GLY A 83 12.27 0.69 4.57
CA GLY A 83 11.58 -0.46 4.00
C GLY A 83 11.56 -0.43 2.49
N ARG A 84 11.82 -1.57 1.88
CA ARG A 84 11.62 -1.78 0.45
C ARG A 84 10.53 -2.81 0.25
N CYS A 85 9.40 -2.37 -0.32
CA CYS A 85 8.29 -3.25 -0.67
C CYS A 85 8.12 -3.31 -2.19
N ARG A 86 8.68 -4.35 -2.81
CA ARG A 86 8.61 -4.59 -4.26
C ARG A 86 9.16 -3.39 -5.06
N THR A 87 8.30 -2.51 -5.58
CA THR A 87 8.66 -1.31 -6.34
C THR A 87 8.63 -0.02 -5.53
N ALA A 88 8.15 -0.06 -4.29
CA ALA A 88 8.11 1.08 -3.38
C ALA A 88 9.27 1.02 -2.38
N SER A 89 9.84 2.18 -2.05
CA SER A 89 10.84 2.33 -0.99
C SER A 89 10.40 3.48 -0.10
N GLU A 90 10.40 3.24 1.20
CA GLU A 90 9.95 4.17 2.21
C GLU A 90 11.07 4.38 3.24
N ASN A 91 11.24 5.63 3.65
CA ASN A 91 12.19 6.05 4.65
C ASN A 91 11.44 6.84 5.72
N VAL A 92 11.50 6.38 6.96
CA VAL A 92 10.88 7.05 8.10
C VAL A 92 11.97 7.34 9.13
N GLU A 93 12.04 8.59 9.60
CA GLU A 93 12.92 8.99 10.69
C GLU A 93 12.08 9.55 11.82
N LEU A 94 12.16 8.92 12.99
CA LEU A 94 11.47 9.34 14.21
C LEU A 94 12.50 9.85 15.22
N LEU A 95 12.31 11.08 15.71
CA LEU A 95 13.17 11.66 16.74
C LEU A 95 12.76 11.15 18.12
N LYS A 96 13.74 10.80 18.95
CA LYS A 96 13.52 10.44 20.36
C LYS A 96 13.19 11.70 21.14
N LEU A 97 11.98 11.77 21.69
CA LEU A 97 11.50 12.92 22.48
C LEU A 97 12.39 13.18 23.72
N GLU A 98 13.09 12.16 24.22
CA GLU A 98 14.03 12.27 25.35
C GLU A 98 15.33 13.01 25.00
N SER A 99 15.65 13.23 23.72
CA SER A 99 16.88 13.91 23.30
C SER A 99 16.83 15.44 23.39
N PHE A 100 15.66 16.02 23.69
CA PHE A 100 15.44 17.47 23.81
C PHE A 100 15.41 17.98 25.26
N ARG A 101 15.79 17.15 26.23
CA ARG A 101 15.85 17.51 27.66
C ARG A 101 17.29 17.54 28.15
#